data_AF-A0A353R9V8-F1
#
_entry.id   AF-A0A353R9V8-F1
#
_cell.length_a   1.000
_cell.length_b   1.000
_cell.length_c   1.000
_cell.angle_alpha   90.00
_cell.angle_beta   90.00
_cell.angle_gamma   90.00
#
_symmetry.space_group_name_H-M   'P 1'
#
loop_
_entity.id
_entity.type
_entity.pdbx_description
1 polymer ?
#
loop_
_entity_poly.entity_id
_entity_poly.type
_entity_poly.pdbx_seq_one_letter_code
_entity_poly.pdbx_strand_id
1 'polypeptide(L)'
;HTYNKEELLEFHNRIAKTTDQPVEYVCELKLDGTAICLTYKDGQLYRALTRGDGTIGDDVTRNVLRIKSIPEKLKPSPIADFSYPP
;
A
#
# COMPACT_ATOMS: atom_id res chain seq x y z
N HIS A 1 -5.29 -13.17 -8.42
CA HIS A 1 -4.53 -14.24 -7.73
C HIS A 1 -4.31 -15.35 -8.74
N THR A 2 -3.11 -15.91 -8.81
CA THR A 2 -2.82 -17.04 -9.68
C THR A 2 -1.88 -18.00 -8.95
N TYR A 3 -2.00 -19.28 -9.28
CA TYR A 3 -1.06 -20.32 -8.87
C TYR A 3 -0.33 -20.91 -10.10
N ASN A 4 -0.55 -20.33 -11.27
CA ASN A 4 0.00 -20.82 -12.53
C ASN A 4 0.95 -19.78 -13.16
N LYS A 5 2.12 -20.24 -13.58
CA LYS A 5 3.08 -19.47 -14.36
C LYS A 5 2.50 -18.98 -15.68
N GLU A 6 1.67 -19.77 -16.36
CA GLU A 6 1.09 -19.37 -17.64
C GLU A 6 0.17 -18.14 -17.49
N GLU A 7 -0.71 -18.13 -16.48
CA GLU A 7 -1.58 -16.97 -16.19
C GLU A 7 -0.78 -15.71 -15.81
N LEU A 8 0.36 -15.88 -15.14
CA LEU A 8 1.27 -14.76 -14.84
C LEU A 8 1.89 -14.18 -16.12
N LEU A 9 2.28 -15.05 -17.07
CA LEU A 9 2.80 -14.61 -18.37
C LEU A 9 1.72 -13.91 -19.21
N GLU A 10 0.48 -14.39 -19.16
CA GLU A 10 -0.66 -13.72 -19.81
C GLU A 10 -0.93 -12.33 -19.22
N PHE A 11 -0.84 -12.19 -17.88
CA PHE A 11 -0.89 -10.89 -17.22
C PHE A 11 0.22 -9.95 -17.71
N HIS A 12 1.47 -10.43 -17.77
CA HIS A 12 2.59 -9.66 -18.30
C HIS A 12 2.34 -9.21 -19.75
N ASN A 13 1.96 -10.14 -20.62
CA ASN A 13 1.69 -9.87 -22.04
C ASN A 13 0.58 -8.82 -22.23
N ARG A 14 -0.41 -8.77 -21.33
CA ARG A 14 -1.47 -7.77 -21.38
C ARG A 14 -0.99 -6.37 -20.97
N ILE A 15 -0.08 -6.26 -19.99
CA ILE A 15 0.53 -4.98 -19.60
C ILE A 15 1.54 -4.50 -20.66
N ALA A 16 2.35 -5.41 -21.21
CA ALA A 16 3.31 -5.06 -22.25
C ALA A 16 2.64 -4.47 -23.51
N LYS A 17 1.35 -4.78 -23.75
CA LYS A 17 0.56 -4.19 -24.83
C LYS A 17 0.02 -2.78 -24.53
N THR A 18 0.09 -2.31 -23.28
CA THR A 18 -0.41 -0.98 -22.88
C THR A 18 0.67 0.10 -22.87
N THR A 19 1.93 -0.26 -23.12
CA THR A 19 3.07 0.66 -23.10
C THR A 19 4.15 0.22 -24.08
N ASP A 20 4.84 1.18 -24.70
CA ASP A 20 5.99 0.92 -25.57
C ASP A 20 7.31 0.83 -24.77
N GLN A 21 7.26 1.05 -23.45
CA GLN A 21 8.42 1.00 -22.56
C GLN A 21 8.58 -0.39 -21.91
N PRO A 22 9.82 -0.82 -21.57
CA PRO A 22 10.04 -2.02 -20.78
C PRO A 22 9.27 -1.97 -19.44
N VAL A 23 8.63 -3.07 -19.08
CA VAL A 23 7.87 -3.18 -17.82
C VAL A 23 8.77 -3.78 -16.74
N GLU A 24 8.94 -3.04 -15.65
CA GLU A 24 9.60 -3.51 -14.44
C GLU A 24 8.57 -3.80 -13.35
N TYR A 25 8.84 -4.80 -12.50
CA TYR A 25 7.94 -5.21 -11.43
C TYR A 25 8.62 -5.13 -10.07
N VAL A 26 7.90 -4.58 -9.09
CA VAL A 26 8.25 -4.70 -7.67
C VAL A 26 7.49 -5.90 -7.10
N CYS A 27 8.23 -6.91 -6.66
CA CYS A 27 7.67 -8.12 -6.07
C CYS A 27 7.75 -8.05 -4.55
N GLU A 28 6.60 -7.91 -3.90
CA GLU A 28 6.49 -7.94 -2.44
C GLU A 28 5.82 -9.23 -1.95
N LEU A 29 6.18 -9.67 -0.74
CA LEU A 29 5.54 -10.82 -0.12
C LEU A 29 4.08 -10.52 0.19
N LYS A 30 3.18 -11.44 -0.17
CA LYS A 30 1.79 -11.37 0.28
C LYS A 30 1.72 -11.72 1.77
N LEU A 31 1.64 -10.71 2.62
CA LEU A 31 1.38 -10.88 4.04
C LEU A 31 -0.06 -11.34 4.25
N ASP A 32 -0.25 -12.41 5.03
CA ASP A 32 -1.58 -12.93 5.34
C ASP A 32 -2.10 -12.34 6.65
N GLY A 33 -2.99 -11.36 6.52
CA GLY A 33 -3.54 -10.59 7.62
C GLY A 33 -4.62 -9.64 7.12
N THR A 34 -4.99 -8.68 7.95
CA THR A 34 -6.01 -7.69 7.61
C THR A 34 -5.37 -6.42 7.10
N ALA A 35 -5.84 -5.92 5.95
CA ALA A 35 -5.41 -4.63 5.44
C ALA A 35 -5.92 -3.48 6.33
N ILE A 36 -5.02 -2.55 6.66
CA ILE A 36 -5.28 -1.36 7.47
C ILE A 36 -4.82 -0.14 6.67
N CYS A 37 -5.65 0.90 6.64
CA CYS A 37 -5.30 2.21 6.13
C CYS A 37 -4.89 3.13 7.28
N LEU A 38 -3.71 3.74 7.19
CA LEU A 38 -3.20 4.70 8.17
C LEU A 38 -3.19 6.10 7.55
N THR A 39 -3.91 7.03 8.16
CA THR A 39 -3.91 8.44 7.75
C THR A 39 -3.10 9.24 8.75
N TYR A 40 -2.04 9.89 8.26
CA TYR A 40 -1.26 10.86 9.03
C TYR A 40 -1.63 12.27 8.59
N LYS A 41 -1.79 13.19 9.54
CA LYS A 41 -1.92 14.64 9.31
C LYS A 41 -0.79 15.35 10.02
N ASP A 42 -0.07 16.20 9.31
CA ASP A 42 1.11 16.91 9.83
C ASP A 42 2.13 15.96 10.48
N GLY A 43 2.29 14.79 9.88
CA GLY A 43 3.16 13.71 10.37
C GLY A 43 2.64 12.94 11.58
N GLN A 44 1.49 13.30 12.17
CA GLN A 44 0.89 12.62 13.32
C GLN A 44 -0.20 11.64 12.86
N LEU A 45 -0.24 10.44 13.44
CA LEU A 45 -1.28 9.46 13.15
C LEU A 45 -2.65 10.04 13.55
N TYR A 46 -3.49 10.31 12.55
CA TYR A 46 -4.80 10.91 12.74
C TYR A 46 -5.91 9.86 12.84
N ARG A 47 -5.83 8.80 12.01
CA ARG A 47 -6.84 7.74 11.97
C ARG A 47 -6.26 6.46 11.41
N ALA A 48 -6.76 5.31 11.89
CA ALA A 48 -6.57 4.02 11.25
C ALA A 48 -7.90 3.32 11.01
N LEU A 49 -8.09 2.83 9.79
CA LEU A 49 -9.31 2.11 9.37
C LEU A 49 -8.97 0.71 8.89
N THR A 50 -9.84 -0.26 9.13
CA THR A 50 -9.79 -1.52 8.36
C THR A 50 -10.14 -1.25 6.90
N ARG A 51 -9.75 -2.14 5.98
CA ARG A 51 -10.16 -2.03 4.56
C ARG A 51 -11.69 -2.11 4.38
N GLY A 52 -12.37 -2.93 5.18
CA GLY A 52 -13.79 -3.24 5.02
C GLY A 52 -14.14 -3.69 3.60
N ASP A 53 -15.13 -3.06 2.97
CA ASP A 53 -15.55 -3.34 1.59
C ASP A 53 -14.74 -2.58 0.52
N GLY A 54 -13.73 -1.81 0.94
CA GLY A 54 -12.93 -0.94 0.07
C GLY A 54 -13.46 0.50 -0.01
N THR A 55 -14.66 0.78 0.48
CA THR A 55 -15.24 2.13 0.58
C THR A 55 -15.49 2.54 2.03
N ILE A 56 -15.98 1.61 2.86
CA ILE A 56 -16.27 1.80 4.28
C ILE A 56 -15.51 0.74 5.08
N GLY A 57 -14.88 1.16 6.17
CA GLY A 57 -14.18 0.31 7.12
C GLY A 57 -14.30 0.81 8.55
N ASP A 58 -13.89 -0.02 9.50
CA ASP A 58 -14.04 0.23 10.94
C ASP A 58 -12.89 1.07 11.49
N ASP A 59 -13.20 1.98 12.42
CA ASP A 59 -12.17 2.74 13.15
C ASP A 59 -11.46 1.86 14.17
N VAL A 60 -10.19 1.57 13.86
CA VAL A 60 -9.29 0.75 14.67
C VAL A 60 -8.10 1.56 15.20
N THR A 61 -8.20 2.88 15.24
CA THR A 61 -7.11 3.80 15.64
C THR A 61 -6.54 3.42 17.02
N ARG A 62 -7.40 3.14 17.99
CA ARG A 62 -6.99 2.75 19.35
C ARG A 62 -6.22 1.42 19.37
N ASN A 63 -6.56 0.48 18.49
CA ASN A 63 -5.92 -0.82 18.41
C ASN A 63 -4.56 -0.68 17.74
N VAL A 64 -4.48 0.12 16.67
CA VAL A 64 -3.27 0.39 15.91
C VAL A 64 -2.19 1.08 16.75
N LEU A 65 -2.56 2.00 17.64
CA LEU A 65 -1.61 2.63 18.57
C LEU A 65 -0.86 1.62 19.48
N ARG A 66 -1.36 0.40 19.61
CA ARG A 66 -0.69 -0.67 20.39
C ARG A 66 0.31 -1.48 19.56
N ILE A 67 0.33 -1.29 18.23
CA ILE A 67 1.24 -2.00 17.32
C ILE A 67 2.57 -1.25 17.29
N LYS A 68 3.59 -1.82 17.96
CA LYS A 68 4.88 -1.15 18.20
C LYS A 68 5.62 -0.70 16.94
N SER A 69 5.42 -1.38 15.81
CA SER A 69 6.06 -1.05 14.54
C SER A 69 5.39 0.11 13.80
N ILE A 70 4.19 0.53 14.23
CA ILE A 70 3.47 1.65 13.64
C ILE A 70 3.80 2.90 14.47
N PRO A 71 4.47 3.91 13.88
CA PRO A 71 4.83 5.10 14.62
C PRO A 71 3.61 6.02 14.82
N GLU A 72 3.48 6.63 16.01
CA GLU A 72 2.49 7.69 16.22
C GLU A 72 2.84 8.97 15.43
N LYS A 73 4.14 9.18 15.20
CA LYS A 73 4.68 10.32 14.45
C LYS A 73 5.67 9.84 13.39
N LEU A 74 5.44 10.21 12.14
CA LEU A 74 6.38 9.98 11.06
C LEU A 74 7.67 10.75 11.34
N LYS A 75 8.80 10.08 11.08
CA LYS A 75 10.08 10.76 11.07
C LYS A 75 10.10 11.74 9.88
N PRO A 76 10.66 12.95 10.05
CA PRO A 76 10.90 13.83 8.92
C PRO A 76 11.65 13.07 7.84
N SER A 77 11.09 13.04 6.63
CA SER A 77 11.81 12.49 5.50
C SER A 77 12.98 13.42 5.18
N PRO A 78 14.22 12.90 5.01
CA PRO A 78 15.32 13.70 4.49
C PRO A 78 15.08 14.14 3.04
N ILE A 79 14.11 13.53 2.36
CA ILE A 79 13.59 13.95 1.06
C ILE A 79 12.35 14.80 1.35
N ALA A 80 12.54 16.11 1.45
CA ALA A 80 11.49 17.07 1.80
C ALA A 80 10.44 17.23 0.69
N ASP A 81 10.81 16.96 -0.57
CA ASP A 81 10.02 17.32 -1.74
C ASP A 81 9.84 16.13 -2.70
N PHE A 82 9.19 15.06 -2.26
CA PHE A 82 8.62 14.11 -3.22
C PHE A 82 7.35 14.75 -3.81
N SER A 83 7.51 15.70 -4.72
CA SER A 83 6.39 16.19 -5.53
C SER A 83 5.89 15.04 -6.39
N TYR A 84 4.62 14.66 -6.26
CA TYR A 84 4.00 13.79 -7.24
C TYR A 84 4.20 14.45 -8.61
N PRO A 85 4.82 13.79 -9.60
CA PRO A 85 4.75 14.31 -10.95
C PRO A 85 3.26 14.45 -11.33
N PRO A 86 2.91 15.49 -12.10
CA PRO A 86 1.52 15.75 -12.49
C PRO A 86 0.87 14.56 -13.21
#